data_AF-A0A657B790-F1
#
_entry.id   AF-A0A657B790-F1
#
_cell.length_a   1.000
_cell.length_b   1.000
_cell.length_c   1.000
_cell.angle_alpha   90.00
_cell.angle_beta   90.00
_cell.angle_gamma   90.00
#
_symmetry.space_group_name_H-M   'P 1'
#
loop_
_entity.id
_entity.type
_entity.pdbx_description
1 polymer ?
#
loop_
_entity_poly.entity_id
_entity_poly.type
_entity_poly.pdbx_seq_one_letter_code
_entity_poly.pdbx_strand_id
1 'polypeptide(L)'
;FFWAGEALGWRGLLSDVWLFEAALGFDEGREEADSDDGRLDGLGDGEEGVELVLQGRRSLDADWRYWLDSRLVTGENGSLGLFALGRRFGDQSDGSGHEIAIAMVFHDSDYANKDFGINAEQSVASGLDETNLSGGFRSVGFNYNYRQYLYKNWQIFGEAVYERYSSDIKDSPIARNNYEAEVGIGFIYVF
;
A
#
# COMPACT_ATOMS: atom_id res chain seq x y z
N PHE A 1 -15.28 13.65 -2.15
CA PHE A 1 -14.19 13.78 -1.17
C PHE A 1 -14.35 12.70 -0.13
N PHE A 2 -13.25 12.22 0.43
CA PHE A 2 -13.25 11.20 1.48
C PHE A 2 -12.12 11.48 2.48
N TRP A 3 -12.27 10.88 3.66
CA TRP A 3 -11.25 10.79 4.70
C TRP A 3 -11.02 9.30 4.98
N ALA A 4 -9.77 8.87 5.04
CA ALA A 4 -9.40 7.48 5.33
C ALA A 4 -8.10 7.47 6.16
N GLY A 5 -8.20 7.10 7.44
CA GLY A 5 -7.08 7.27 8.38
C GLY A 5 -6.60 8.72 8.39
N GLU A 6 -5.33 8.91 8.05
CA GLU A 6 -4.66 10.22 7.99
C GLU A 6 -4.66 10.85 6.59
N ALA A 7 -5.42 10.27 5.65
CA ALA A 7 -5.52 10.76 4.27
C ALA A 7 -6.80 11.54 3.99
N LEU A 8 -6.66 12.68 3.31
CA LEU A 8 -7.74 13.46 2.72
C LEU A 8 -7.68 13.32 1.20
N GLY A 9 -8.79 12.90 0.60
CA GLY A 9 -8.81 12.62 -0.83
C GLY A 9 -10.05 13.04 -1.58
N TRP A 10 -9.91 13.03 -2.89
CA TRP A 10 -10.98 13.11 -3.87
C TRP A 10 -10.96 11.86 -4.74
N ARG A 11 -12.15 11.37 -5.09
CA ARG A 11 -12.35 10.27 -6.03
C ARG A 11 -13.49 10.62 -6.97
N GLY A 12 -13.34 10.30 -8.25
CA GLY A 12 -14.35 10.54 -9.27
C GLY A 12 -14.43 9.42 -10.31
N LEU A 13 -15.63 9.18 -10.81
CA LEU A 13 -15.91 8.28 -11.93
C LEU A 13 -16.03 9.11 -13.22
N LEU A 14 -15.34 8.71 -14.28
CA LEU A 14 -15.36 9.35 -15.60
C LEU A 14 -15.77 8.33 -16.67
N SER A 15 -16.78 8.69 -17.46
CA SER A 15 -17.28 7.88 -18.59
C SER A 15 -17.65 6.44 -18.21
N ASP A 16 -18.04 6.22 -16.95
CA ASP A 16 -18.43 4.92 -16.36
C ASP A 16 -17.37 3.82 -16.36
N VAL A 17 -16.16 4.07 -16.90
CA VAL A 17 -15.09 3.07 -17.06
C VAL A 17 -13.76 3.51 -16.47
N TRP A 18 -13.64 4.75 -16.00
CA TRP A 18 -12.46 5.27 -15.32
C TRP A 18 -12.79 5.74 -13.92
N LEU A 19 -11.98 5.37 -12.95
CA LEU A 19 -12.01 5.88 -11.59
C LEU A 19 -10.65 6.52 -11.32
N PHE A 20 -10.69 7.81 -10.97
CA PHE A 20 -9.51 8.56 -10.58
C PHE A 20 -9.58 8.93 -9.12
N GLU A 21 -8.43 8.93 -8.48
CA GLU A 21 -8.26 9.36 -7.11
C GLU A 21 -6.99 10.18 -6.95
N ALA A 22 -7.09 11.20 -6.12
CA ALA A 22 -5.98 12.00 -5.65
C ALA A 22 -6.15 12.21 -4.14
N ALA A 23 -5.13 11.92 -3.35
CA ALA A 23 -5.16 12.11 -1.90
C ALA A 23 -3.83 12.66 -1.39
N LEU A 24 -3.91 13.42 -0.30
CA LEU A 24 -2.75 13.74 0.53
C LEU A 24 -2.85 12.89 1.80
N GLY A 25 -1.78 12.18 2.14
CA GLY A 25 -1.66 11.39 3.36
C GLY A 25 -0.46 11.85 4.19
N PHE A 26 -0.46 11.49 5.46
CA PHE A 26 0.71 11.56 6.31
C PHE A 26 1.29 10.16 6.47
N ASP A 27 2.60 10.08 6.47
CA ASP A 27 3.36 8.86 6.72
C ASP A 27 4.21 9.09 7.98
N GLU A 28 3.94 8.31 9.02
CA GLU A 28 4.58 8.39 10.33
C GLU A 28 6.01 7.80 10.31
N GLY A 29 6.41 7.12 9.23
CA GLY A 29 7.68 6.43 9.18
C GLY A 29 7.76 5.23 10.13
N ARG A 30 8.93 4.61 10.19
CA ARG A 30 9.20 3.43 11.03
C ARG A 30 9.68 3.89 12.41
N GLU A 31 9.08 3.44 13.50
CA GLU A 31 9.61 3.74 14.84
C GLU A 31 10.70 2.74 15.25
N GLU A 32 11.72 3.20 15.99
CA GLU A 32 12.68 2.28 16.62
C GLU A 32 11.98 1.32 17.60
N ALA A 33 10.94 1.82 18.25
CA ALA A 33 10.15 1.07 19.23
C ALA A 33 9.29 -0.06 18.63
N ASP A 34 9.11 -0.12 17.30
CA ASP A 34 8.30 -1.14 16.62
C ASP A 34 8.90 -2.56 16.68
N SER A 35 10.15 -2.67 17.14
CA SER A 35 10.84 -3.94 17.24
C SER A 35 10.95 -4.43 18.69
N ASP A 36 9.95 -5.22 19.12
CA ASP A 36 9.94 -5.88 20.43
C ASP A 36 11.21 -6.71 20.76
N ASP A 37 11.91 -7.22 19.74
CA ASP A 37 13.14 -8.00 19.90
C ASP A 37 14.43 -7.25 19.53
N GLY A 38 14.36 -5.92 19.49
CA GLY A 38 15.50 -5.00 19.44
C GLY A 38 16.27 -4.93 18.10
N ARG A 39 15.69 -5.40 16.99
CA ARG A 39 16.31 -5.31 15.66
C ARG A 39 16.43 -3.89 15.12
N LEU A 40 15.65 -2.95 15.64
CA LEU A 40 15.71 -1.55 15.26
C LEU A 40 16.52 -0.72 16.26
N ASP A 41 17.04 -1.33 17.32
CA ASP A 41 17.80 -0.64 18.36
C ASP A 41 19.00 0.11 17.75
N GLY A 42 19.10 1.41 18.04
CA GLY A 42 20.14 2.30 17.54
C GLY A 42 19.91 2.82 16.11
N LEU A 43 18.79 2.51 15.47
CA LEU A 43 18.46 3.06 14.14
C LEU A 43 17.70 4.39 14.21
N GLY A 44 17.12 4.75 15.36
CA GLY A 44 16.22 5.87 15.47
C GLY A 44 14.92 5.68 14.70
N ASP A 45 14.06 6.69 14.85
CA ASP A 45 12.81 6.79 14.13
C ASP A 45 13.07 7.20 12.67
N GLY A 46 12.24 6.68 11.78
CA GLY A 46 12.27 6.91 10.35
C GLY A 46 11.75 8.30 10.00
N GLU A 47 11.94 8.67 8.74
CA GLU A 47 11.49 9.96 8.24
C GLU A 47 9.97 9.98 8.05
N GLU A 48 9.29 10.78 8.86
CA GLU A 48 7.90 11.19 8.68
C GLU A 48 7.74 12.08 7.45
N GLY A 49 6.55 12.18 6.88
CA GLY A 49 6.31 13.09 5.76
C GLY A 49 4.89 13.13 5.23
N VAL A 50 4.65 14.07 4.33
CA VAL A 50 3.38 14.14 3.57
C VAL A 50 3.57 13.47 2.23
N GLU A 51 2.62 12.62 1.86
CA GLU A 51 2.62 11.92 0.59
C GLU A 51 1.44 12.35 -0.29
N LEU A 52 1.69 12.44 -1.59
CA LEU A 52 0.68 12.55 -2.62
C LEU A 52 0.42 11.16 -3.22
N VAL A 53 -0.84 10.72 -3.14
CA VAL A 53 -1.32 9.50 -3.79
C VAL A 53 -2.12 9.89 -5.02
N LEU A 54 -1.71 9.37 -6.19
CA LEU A 54 -2.45 9.46 -7.43
C LEU A 54 -2.81 8.06 -7.91
N GLN A 55 -4.09 7.83 -8.20
CA GLN A 55 -4.55 6.53 -8.66
C GLN A 55 -5.47 6.68 -9.87
N GLY A 56 -5.28 5.79 -10.84
CA GLY A 56 -6.16 5.61 -11.98
C GLY A 56 -6.51 4.14 -12.13
N ARG A 57 -7.80 3.83 -12.04
CA ARG A 57 -8.36 2.50 -12.29
C ARG A 57 -9.26 2.53 -13.50
N ARG A 58 -9.14 1.52 -14.36
CA ARG A 58 -9.93 1.38 -15.58
C ARG A 58 -10.66 0.05 -15.59
N SER A 59 -11.96 0.08 -15.86
CA SER A 59 -12.71 -1.12 -16.21
C SER A 59 -12.32 -1.64 -17.60
N LEU A 60 -12.18 -2.95 -17.71
CA LEU A 60 -11.94 -3.66 -18.96
C LEU A 60 -13.25 -4.20 -19.58
N ASP A 61 -14.37 -4.04 -18.88
CA ASP A 61 -15.71 -4.40 -19.32
C ASP A 61 -16.76 -3.36 -18.87
N ALA A 62 -18.03 -3.61 -19.16
CA ALA A 62 -19.12 -2.69 -18.82
C ALA A 62 -19.52 -2.72 -17.32
N ASP A 63 -19.20 -3.81 -16.61
CA ASP A 63 -19.76 -4.13 -15.28
C ASP A 63 -18.70 -4.14 -14.16
N TRP A 64 -17.51 -3.59 -14.45
CA TRP A 64 -16.33 -3.57 -13.57
C TRP A 64 -15.93 -4.95 -13.07
N ARG A 65 -16.15 -5.99 -13.90
CA ARG A 65 -15.83 -7.36 -13.53
C ARG A 65 -14.33 -7.64 -13.67
N TYR A 66 -13.66 -7.00 -14.62
CA TYR A 66 -12.23 -6.96 -14.77
C TYR A 66 -11.76 -5.51 -14.81
N TRP A 67 -10.67 -5.21 -14.13
CA TRP A 67 -10.11 -3.86 -14.09
C TRP A 67 -8.59 -3.86 -14.03
N LEU A 68 -8.00 -2.78 -14.51
CA LEU A 68 -6.58 -2.45 -14.38
C LEU A 68 -6.46 -1.24 -13.45
N ASP A 69 -5.46 -1.24 -12.59
CA ASP A 69 -5.20 -0.20 -11.62
C ASP A 69 -3.74 0.23 -11.66
N SER A 70 -3.51 1.53 -11.58
CA SER A 70 -2.18 2.11 -11.43
C SER A 70 -2.21 3.14 -10.32
N ARG A 71 -1.26 3.06 -9.39
CA ARG A 71 -1.11 3.99 -8.28
C ARG A 71 0.33 4.48 -8.21
N LEU A 72 0.49 5.76 -7.93
CA LEU A 72 1.75 6.41 -7.56
C LEU A 72 1.57 7.02 -6.17
N VAL A 73 2.50 6.72 -5.28
CA VAL A 73 2.71 7.39 -4.00
C VAL A 73 4.04 8.11 -4.11
N THR A 74 4.08 9.39 -3.76
CA THR A 74 5.30 10.19 -3.88
C THR A 74 5.32 11.30 -2.82
N GLY A 75 6.48 11.55 -2.25
CA GLY A 75 6.68 12.55 -1.21
C GLY A 75 8.14 12.97 -1.10
N GLU A 76 8.50 13.55 0.04
CA GLU A 76 9.87 13.96 0.33
C GLU A 76 10.82 12.76 0.46
N ASN A 77 10.28 11.61 0.88
CA ASN A 77 11.06 10.42 1.22
C ASN A 77 10.99 9.34 0.12
N GLY A 78 10.85 9.78 -1.14
CA GLY A 78 10.84 8.92 -2.33
C GLY A 78 9.46 8.61 -2.90
N SER A 79 9.41 7.62 -3.79
CA SER A 79 8.20 7.25 -4.54
C SER A 79 8.03 5.74 -4.69
N LEU A 80 6.77 5.31 -4.67
CA LEU A 80 6.32 3.94 -4.91
C LEU A 80 5.25 3.92 -6.02
N GLY A 81 5.41 3.00 -6.96
CA GLY A 81 4.48 2.74 -8.06
C GLY A 81 3.89 1.34 -7.97
N LEU A 82 2.59 1.21 -8.22
CA LEU A 82 1.88 -0.07 -8.22
C LEU A 82 1.05 -0.22 -9.51
N PHE A 83 1.08 -1.43 -10.07
CA PHE A 83 0.19 -1.85 -11.16
C PHE A 83 -0.55 -3.11 -10.75
N ALA A 84 -1.88 -3.11 -10.83
CA ALA A 84 -2.69 -4.27 -10.47
C ALA A 84 -3.72 -4.62 -11.53
N LEU A 85 -3.98 -5.92 -11.65
CA LEU A 85 -5.11 -6.47 -12.39
C LEU A 85 -6.04 -7.14 -11.40
N GLY A 86 -7.31 -6.79 -11.49
CA GLY A 86 -8.32 -7.29 -10.59
C GLY A 86 -9.52 -7.91 -11.27
N ARG A 87 -10.21 -8.73 -10.50
CA ARG A 87 -11.43 -9.40 -10.88
C ARG A 87 -12.43 -9.36 -9.75
N ARG A 88 -13.66 -8.94 -10.07
CA ARG A 88 -14.84 -9.08 -9.22
C ARG A 88 -15.60 -10.38 -9.54
N PHE A 89 -16.17 -11.00 -8.53
CA PHE A 89 -16.93 -12.24 -8.66
C PHE A 89 -18.43 -12.01 -8.48
N GLY A 90 -19.24 -12.89 -9.08
CA GLY A 90 -20.70 -12.83 -9.01
C GLY A 90 -21.31 -11.79 -9.94
N ASP A 91 -22.64 -11.77 -9.97
CA ASP A 91 -23.45 -10.95 -10.90
C ASP A 91 -24.02 -9.67 -10.27
N GLN A 92 -23.73 -9.42 -8.99
CA GLN A 92 -24.06 -8.15 -8.33
C GLN A 92 -23.41 -6.98 -9.08
N SER A 93 -23.87 -5.75 -8.94
CA SER A 93 -23.24 -4.56 -9.56
C SER A 93 -23.38 -3.31 -8.70
N ASP A 94 -23.70 -3.50 -7.42
CA ASP A 94 -23.99 -2.46 -6.42
C ASP A 94 -22.78 -2.12 -5.54
N GLY A 95 -21.57 -2.49 -5.98
CA GLY A 95 -20.32 -2.31 -5.22
C GLY A 95 -20.08 -3.35 -4.13
N SER A 96 -20.99 -4.31 -3.95
CA SER A 96 -20.83 -5.47 -3.07
C SER A 96 -20.21 -6.67 -3.80
N GLY A 97 -19.86 -7.69 -3.02
CA GLY A 97 -19.32 -8.96 -3.49
C GLY A 97 -17.85 -9.13 -3.18
N HIS A 98 -17.25 -10.10 -3.85
CA HIS A 98 -15.87 -10.50 -3.68
C HIS A 98 -15.02 -9.95 -4.82
N GLU A 99 -13.81 -9.51 -4.52
CA GLU A 99 -12.83 -9.05 -5.48
C GLU A 99 -11.46 -9.60 -5.13
N ILE A 100 -10.67 -9.97 -6.14
CA ILE A 100 -9.25 -10.23 -5.98
C ILE A 100 -8.45 -9.32 -6.91
N ALA A 101 -7.21 -9.04 -6.55
CA ALA A 101 -6.24 -8.37 -7.39
C ALA A 101 -4.86 -8.97 -7.21
N ILE A 102 -4.07 -8.94 -8.28
CA ILE A 102 -2.64 -9.23 -8.25
C ILE A 102 -1.93 -7.95 -8.65
N ALA A 103 -0.93 -7.54 -7.87
CA ALA A 103 -0.19 -6.31 -8.03
C ALA A 103 1.30 -6.57 -8.27
N MET A 104 1.95 -5.71 -9.03
CA MET A 104 3.41 -5.56 -9.05
C MET A 104 3.73 -4.19 -8.49
N VAL A 105 4.72 -4.12 -7.61
CA VAL A 105 5.12 -2.89 -6.93
C VAL A 105 6.57 -2.57 -7.25
N PHE A 106 6.84 -1.28 -7.42
CA PHE A 106 8.13 -0.72 -7.74
C PHE A 106 8.39 0.49 -6.85
N HIS A 107 9.64 0.80 -6.59
CA HIS A 107 10.03 1.99 -5.83
C HIS A 107 11.32 2.59 -6.36
N ASP A 108 11.60 3.85 -6.01
CA ASP A 108 12.95 4.42 -6.15
C ASP A 108 13.84 4.04 -4.96
N SER A 109 15.12 4.43 -5.01
CA SER A 109 16.07 4.14 -3.93
C SER A 109 15.71 4.83 -2.63
N ASP A 110 15.15 6.04 -2.71
CA ASP A 110 14.89 6.86 -1.53
C ASP A 110 13.78 6.22 -0.70
N TYR A 111 12.70 5.80 -1.37
CA TYR A 111 11.61 5.04 -0.74
C TYR A 111 12.07 3.67 -0.22
N ALA A 112 12.99 3.00 -0.94
CA ALA A 112 13.56 1.73 -0.47
C ALA A 112 14.31 1.90 0.86
N ASN A 113 15.16 2.93 0.92
CA ASN A 113 16.09 3.14 2.02
C ASN A 113 15.42 3.82 3.22
N LYS A 114 14.33 4.55 3.01
CA LYS A 114 13.47 4.99 4.10
C LYS A 114 12.99 3.83 4.96
N ASP A 115 12.49 2.75 4.33
CA ASP A 115 11.93 1.60 5.04
C ASP A 115 13.01 0.63 5.54
N PHE A 116 14.00 0.35 4.68
CA PHE A 116 14.89 -0.80 4.83
C PHE A 116 16.39 -0.46 4.75
N GLY A 117 16.74 0.83 4.60
CA GLY A 117 18.13 1.29 4.54
C GLY A 117 18.76 1.41 5.92
N ILE A 118 20.09 1.37 5.96
CA ILE A 118 20.89 1.64 7.16
C ILE A 118 22.04 2.56 6.74
N ASN A 119 21.99 3.80 7.21
CA ASN A 119 23.04 4.78 6.94
C ASN A 119 24.26 4.58 7.87
N ALA A 120 25.35 5.32 7.60
CA ALA A 120 26.59 5.20 8.37
C ALA A 120 26.44 5.52 9.87
N GLU A 121 25.58 6.48 10.24
CA GLU A 121 25.34 6.83 11.64
C GLU A 121 24.59 5.72 12.37
N GLN A 122 23.54 5.21 11.74
CA GLN A 122 22.76 4.06 12.21
C GLN A 122 23.60 2.79 12.33
N SER A 123 24.50 2.53 11.37
CA SER A 123 25.42 1.39 11.42
C SER A 123 26.34 1.45 12.64
N VAL A 124 26.89 2.63 12.95
CA VAL A 124 27.73 2.84 14.14
C VAL A 124 26.94 2.67 15.44
N ALA A 125 25.69 3.14 15.48
CA ALA A 125 24.85 3.11 16.67
C ALA A 125 24.26 1.72 16.96
N SER A 126 23.79 1.00 15.92
CA SER A 126 23.16 -0.32 16.04
C SER A 126 24.16 -1.49 15.98
N GLY A 127 25.33 -1.28 15.36
CA GLY A 127 26.28 -2.35 15.04
C GLY A 127 25.89 -3.21 13.83
N LEU A 128 24.84 -2.83 13.10
CA LEU A 128 24.46 -3.44 11.83
C LEU A 128 25.32 -2.90 10.67
N ASP A 129 25.50 -3.70 9.63
CA ASP A 129 26.21 -3.25 8.42
C ASP A 129 25.39 -2.20 7.67
N GLU A 130 26.07 -1.17 7.13
CA GLU A 130 25.45 -0.20 6.23
C GLU A 130 24.73 -0.92 5.08
N THR A 131 23.50 -0.50 4.82
CA THR A 131 22.62 -1.09 3.81
C THR A 131 22.08 0.00 2.91
N ASN A 132 22.35 -0.11 1.61
CA ASN A 132 21.84 0.81 0.62
C ASN A 132 21.15 0.04 -0.52
N LEU A 133 19.83 0.17 -0.59
CA LEU A 133 18.99 -0.51 -1.55
C LEU A 133 18.82 0.33 -2.83
N SER A 134 18.81 -0.36 -3.95
CA SER A 134 18.53 0.28 -5.24
C SER A 134 17.02 0.39 -5.46
N GLY A 135 16.61 1.36 -6.28
CA GLY A 135 15.25 1.39 -6.82
C GLY A 135 15.02 0.25 -7.82
N GLY A 136 13.75 -0.08 -8.07
CA GLY A 136 13.38 -1.12 -9.01
C GLY A 136 12.15 -1.90 -8.57
N PHE A 137 12.19 -3.21 -8.82
CA PHE A 137 11.09 -4.12 -8.51
C PHE A 137 11.06 -4.48 -7.02
N ARG A 138 9.98 -4.11 -6.34
CA ARG A 138 9.77 -4.35 -4.91
C ARG A 138 9.22 -5.74 -4.64
N SER A 139 8.12 -6.09 -5.30
CA SER A 139 7.28 -7.18 -4.84
C SER A 139 6.16 -7.58 -5.82
N VAL A 140 5.56 -8.73 -5.53
CA VAL A 140 4.25 -9.13 -6.06
C VAL A 140 3.25 -9.15 -4.91
N GLY A 141 2.13 -8.44 -5.08
CA GLY A 141 1.02 -8.41 -4.15
C GLY A 141 -0.16 -9.26 -4.60
N PHE A 142 -0.90 -9.80 -3.63
CA PHE A 142 -2.23 -10.34 -3.77
C PHE A 142 -3.14 -9.61 -2.78
N ASN A 143 -4.31 -9.19 -3.25
CA ASN A 143 -5.28 -8.52 -2.43
C ASN A 143 -6.65 -9.16 -2.65
N TYR A 144 -7.38 -9.43 -1.57
CA TYR A 144 -8.76 -9.88 -1.58
C TYR A 144 -9.60 -8.86 -0.84
N ASN A 145 -10.70 -8.43 -1.45
CA ASN A 145 -11.70 -7.58 -0.81
C ASN A 145 -13.06 -8.26 -0.81
N TYR A 146 -13.80 -8.02 0.25
CA TYR A 146 -15.20 -8.37 0.35
C TYR A 146 -16.00 -7.19 0.89
N ARG A 147 -17.14 -6.91 0.26
CA ARG A 147 -18.09 -5.89 0.72
C ARG A 147 -19.51 -6.44 0.70
N GLN A 148 -20.30 -6.11 1.71
CA GLN A 148 -21.73 -6.43 1.74
C GLN A 148 -22.51 -5.35 2.50
N TYR A 149 -23.75 -5.11 2.07
CA TYR A 149 -24.69 -4.29 2.84
C TYR A 149 -25.24 -5.09 4.02
N LEU A 150 -25.09 -4.57 5.24
CA LEU A 150 -25.75 -5.08 6.44
C LEU A 150 -27.16 -4.47 6.60
N TYR A 151 -27.28 -3.20 6.23
CA TYR A 151 -28.52 -2.42 6.19
C TYR A 151 -28.46 -1.43 5.02
N LYS A 152 -29.56 -0.72 4.76
CA LYS A 152 -29.73 0.18 3.59
C LYS A 152 -28.53 1.11 3.31
N ASN A 153 -27.91 1.68 4.35
CA ASN A 153 -26.82 2.63 4.24
C ASN A 153 -25.50 2.15 4.85
N TRP A 154 -25.49 0.97 5.45
CA TRP A 154 -24.32 0.42 6.14
C TRP A 154 -23.77 -0.77 5.39
N GLN A 155 -22.53 -0.65 4.94
CA GLN A 155 -21.74 -1.78 4.47
C GLN A 155 -20.72 -2.19 5.52
N ILE A 156 -20.41 -3.48 5.52
CA ILE A 156 -19.19 -4.00 6.12
C ILE A 156 -18.23 -4.35 4.99
N PHE A 157 -16.95 -4.11 5.21
CA PHE A 157 -15.89 -4.57 4.33
C PHE A 157 -14.86 -5.38 5.11
N GLY A 158 -14.25 -6.32 4.42
CA GLY A 158 -13.08 -7.03 4.90
C GLY A 158 -12.05 -7.12 3.78
N GLU A 159 -10.79 -7.04 4.14
CA GLU A 159 -9.67 -7.15 3.23
C GLU A 159 -8.61 -8.10 3.77
N ALA A 160 -7.91 -8.73 2.84
CA ALA A 160 -6.70 -9.49 3.13
C ALA A 160 -5.66 -9.15 2.07
N VAL A 161 -4.49 -8.70 2.51
CA VAL A 161 -3.36 -8.32 1.68
C VAL A 161 -2.22 -9.28 1.96
N TYR A 162 -1.52 -9.68 0.91
CA TYR A 162 -0.28 -10.42 1.00
C TYR A 162 0.69 -9.87 -0.04
N GLU A 163 1.87 -9.44 0.40
CA GLU A 163 2.91 -8.91 -0.46
C GLU A 163 4.17 -9.76 -0.32
N ARG A 164 4.71 -10.24 -1.43
CA ARG A 164 5.96 -11.02 -1.46
C ARG A 164 7.10 -10.13 -1.94
N TYR A 165 8.04 -9.85 -1.06
CA TYR A 165 9.22 -9.05 -1.38
C TYR A 165 10.19 -9.75 -2.33
N SER A 166 10.79 -8.95 -3.21
CA SER A 166 11.90 -9.33 -4.11
C SER A 166 13.15 -9.69 -3.29
N SER A 167 14.17 -10.24 -3.95
CA SER A 167 15.45 -10.53 -3.28
C SER A 167 16.07 -9.29 -2.66
N ASP A 168 15.97 -8.16 -3.34
CA ASP A 168 16.76 -6.97 -3.03
C ASP A 168 16.33 -6.37 -1.68
N ILE A 169 15.03 -6.38 -1.37
CA ILE A 169 14.52 -6.00 -0.03
C ILE A 169 15.04 -6.94 1.07
N LYS A 170 15.32 -8.22 0.76
CA LYS A 170 15.81 -9.20 1.74
C LYS A 170 17.29 -9.01 2.08
N ASP A 171 18.01 -8.20 1.32
CA ASP A 171 19.41 -7.90 1.62
C ASP A 171 19.52 -6.98 2.85
N SER A 172 18.42 -6.31 3.24
CA SER A 172 18.36 -5.53 4.46
C SER A 172 18.29 -6.42 5.72
N PRO A 173 19.18 -6.21 6.71
CA PRO A 173 19.17 -6.99 7.95
C PRO A 173 17.97 -6.66 8.86
N ILE A 174 17.23 -5.59 8.56
CA ILE A 174 16.03 -5.18 9.29
C ILE A 174 14.73 -5.66 8.62
N ALA A 175 14.82 -6.28 7.44
CA ALA A 175 13.69 -6.95 6.81
C ALA A 175 13.34 -8.25 7.57
N ARG A 176 12.33 -8.20 8.44
CA ARG A 176 11.92 -9.32 9.30
C ARG A 176 11.52 -10.58 8.54
N ASN A 177 10.83 -10.39 7.41
CA ASN A 177 10.30 -11.47 6.60
C ASN A 177 10.47 -11.15 5.11
N ASN A 178 10.33 -12.19 4.30
CA ASN A 178 10.29 -12.06 2.84
C ASN A 178 8.88 -11.77 2.31
N TYR A 179 7.95 -11.40 3.18
CA TYR A 179 6.59 -11.03 2.85
C TYR A 179 5.99 -10.14 3.93
N GLU A 180 4.92 -9.46 3.56
CA GLU A 180 4.01 -8.76 4.46
C GLU A 180 2.59 -9.30 4.26
N ALA A 181 1.80 -9.33 5.33
CA ALA A 181 0.42 -9.76 5.27
C ALA A 181 -0.44 -8.97 6.24
N GLU A 182 -1.57 -8.47 5.76
CA GLU A 182 -2.51 -7.67 6.53
C GLU A 182 -3.93 -8.23 6.38
N VAL A 183 -4.72 -8.14 7.43
CA VAL A 183 -6.16 -8.41 7.40
C VAL A 183 -6.89 -7.24 8.04
N GLY A 184 -7.75 -6.59 7.26
CA GLY A 184 -8.55 -5.45 7.69
C GLY A 184 -10.04 -5.76 7.73
N ILE A 185 -10.75 -5.08 8.61
CA ILE A 185 -12.22 -5.08 8.67
C ILE A 185 -12.71 -3.69 9.00
N GLY A 186 -13.80 -3.27 8.38
CA GLY A 186 -14.39 -1.99 8.71
C GLY A 186 -15.82 -1.81 8.21
N PHE A 187 -16.35 -0.62 8.45
CA PHE A 187 -17.71 -0.24 8.12
C PHE A 187 -17.71 1.00 7.23
N ILE A 188 -18.63 1.02 6.26
CA ILE A 188 -18.81 2.15 5.36
C ILE A 188 -20.25 2.62 5.48
N TYR A 189 -20.44 3.90 5.77
CA TYR A 189 -21.75 4.55 5.69
C TYR A 189 -21.89 5.28 4.35
N VAL A 190 -22.93 4.92 3.59
CA VAL A 190 -23.23 5.54 2.29
C VAL A 190 -24.34 6.58 2.48
N PHE A 191 -24.01 7.86 2.27
CA PHE A 191 -24.93 9.01 2.40
C PHE A 191 -25.88 9.16 1.22
#